data_AF-A0A6S6VU87-F1
#
_entry.id   AF-A0A6S6VU87-F1
#
_cell.length_a   1.000
_cell.length_b   1.000
_cell.length_c   1.000
_cell.angle_alpha   90.00
_cell.angle_beta   90.00
_cell.angle_gamma   90.00
#
_symmetry.space_group_name_H-M   'P 1'
#
loop_
_entity.id
_entity.type
_entity.pdbx_description
1 polymer ?
#
loop_
_entity_poly.entity_id
_entity_poly.type
_entity_poly.pdbx_seq_one_letter_code
_entity_poly.pdbx_strand_id
1 'polypeptide(L)'
;MNRSLPILLQSTSSFQTINPATAQPVANIHTTTPAGIDAAIASAHKAFPAWSATPPIERARILQRAAAILRARNDQLARIETSDTGKPFSETSTVDVVTGADVLEYFANLVGGGGMNGETAQLRPDALPKRLLGTFTVFTNCTDDMKIVREEIFGPVISILSYKTIDEVVRRANNTDVGLAAGVFTKDINLAHKVIAQLEAGITWVNTWGESPAEMSVGGWKQSGVGVENGKNKKGLEAWIRNKSTLVEMGGAVPTVFAKL
;
A
#
# COMPACT_ATOMS: atom_id res chain seq x y z
N MET A 1 -14.90 23.49 -26.75
CA MET A 1 -13.88 22.85 -27.62
C MET A 1 -13.53 21.49 -27.03
N ASN A 2 -14.10 20.42 -27.59
CA ASN A 2 -13.76 19.03 -27.26
C ASN A 2 -12.31 18.76 -27.67
N ARG A 3 -11.40 18.64 -26.71
CA ARG A 3 -10.07 18.06 -26.96
C ARG A 3 -10.15 16.58 -26.63
N SER A 4 -10.60 15.79 -27.60
CA SER A 4 -10.42 14.34 -27.61
C SER A 4 -8.91 14.08 -27.67
N LEU A 5 -8.33 13.51 -26.62
CA LEU A 5 -6.95 13.01 -26.64
C LEU A 5 -6.92 11.79 -27.57
N PRO A 6 -6.21 11.82 -28.72
CA PRO A 6 -6.14 10.67 -29.60
C PRO A 6 -5.01 9.77 -29.11
N ILE A 7 -5.27 9.00 -28.06
CA ILE A 7 -4.51 7.76 -27.86
C ILE A 7 -5.42 6.66 -28.42
N LEU A 8 -5.34 6.45 -29.73
CA LEU A 8 -5.87 5.25 -30.36
C LEU A 8 -5.00 4.08 -29.91
N LEU A 9 -5.29 3.54 -28.73
CA LEU A 9 -4.84 2.21 -28.35
C LEU A 9 -5.48 1.24 -29.34
N GLN A 10 -4.72 0.76 -30.32
CA GLN A 10 -5.13 -0.36 -31.16
C GLN A 10 -5.22 -1.60 -30.26
N SER A 11 -6.41 -1.81 -29.69
CA SER A 11 -6.74 -2.98 -28.89
C SER A 11 -6.98 -4.17 -29.82
N THR A 12 -6.25 -5.26 -29.62
CA THR A 12 -6.37 -6.48 -30.44
C THR A 12 -7.20 -7.57 -29.76
N SER A 13 -7.48 -7.44 -28.45
CA SER A 13 -8.38 -8.33 -27.72
C SER A 13 -9.04 -7.62 -26.53
N SER A 14 -10.13 -8.20 -26.02
CA SER A 14 -10.81 -7.72 -24.80
C SER A 14 -11.20 -8.90 -23.92
N PHE A 15 -11.38 -8.65 -22.64
CA PHE A 15 -11.95 -9.62 -21.70
C PHE A 15 -13.04 -8.94 -20.85
N GLN A 16 -13.97 -9.73 -20.32
CA GLN A 16 -14.98 -9.22 -19.42
C GLN A 16 -14.47 -9.27 -17.98
N THR A 17 -14.55 -8.16 -17.26
CA THR A 17 -14.48 -8.21 -15.79
C THR A 17 -15.84 -8.67 -15.26
N ILE A 18 -15.80 -9.56 -14.26
CA ILE A 18 -16.97 -10.22 -13.69
C ILE A 18 -17.05 -9.83 -12.21
N ASN A 19 -18.24 -9.44 -11.77
CA ASN A 19 -18.48 -9.15 -10.37
C ASN A 19 -18.37 -10.45 -9.54
N PRO A 20 -17.44 -10.54 -8.57
CA PRO A 20 -17.21 -11.77 -7.83
C PRO A 20 -18.35 -12.16 -6.89
N ALA A 21 -19.23 -11.21 -6.49
CA ALA A 21 -20.37 -11.48 -5.63
C ALA A 21 -21.60 -11.99 -6.41
N THR A 22 -21.75 -11.64 -7.68
CA THR A 22 -22.95 -11.96 -8.48
C THR A 22 -22.69 -12.84 -9.70
N ALA A 23 -21.42 -13.05 -10.06
CA ALA A 23 -20.98 -13.70 -11.29
C ALA A 23 -21.52 -13.05 -12.59
N GLN A 24 -21.89 -11.77 -12.53
CA GLN A 24 -22.38 -11.01 -13.69
C GLN A 24 -21.29 -10.11 -14.29
N PRO A 25 -21.28 -9.85 -15.60
CA PRO A 25 -20.33 -8.93 -16.23
C PRO A 25 -20.47 -7.49 -15.72
N VAL A 26 -19.33 -6.83 -15.43
CA VAL A 26 -19.27 -5.42 -15.01
C VAL A 26 -18.89 -4.52 -16.18
N ALA A 27 -17.84 -4.87 -16.94
CA ALA A 27 -17.33 -4.10 -18.06
C ALA A 27 -16.49 -4.95 -19.02
N ASN A 28 -16.36 -4.49 -20.27
CA ASN A 28 -15.41 -5.04 -21.24
C ASN A 28 -14.09 -4.27 -21.13
N ILE A 29 -13.03 -4.95 -20.72
CA ILE A 29 -11.69 -4.38 -20.58
C ILE A 29 -10.90 -4.64 -21.87
N HIS A 30 -10.45 -3.55 -22.48
CA HIS A 30 -9.61 -3.61 -23.67
C HIS A 30 -8.16 -3.89 -23.28
N THR A 31 -7.56 -4.91 -23.88
CA THR A 31 -6.13 -5.17 -23.71
C THR A 31 -5.33 -4.33 -24.72
N THR A 32 -4.04 -4.16 -24.43
CA THR A 32 -3.10 -3.47 -25.32
C THR A 32 -2.01 -4.44 -25.79
N THR A 33 -1.37 -4.11 -26.90
CA THR A 33 -0.21 -4.84 -27.43
C THR A 33 1.08 -4.34 -26.78
N PRO A 34 2.19 -5.10 -26.83
CA PRO A 34 3.50 -4.60 -26.41
C PRO A 34 3.88 -3.28 -27.09
N ALA A 35 3.60 -3.14 -28.39
CA ALA A 35 3.82 -1.88 -29.12
C ALA A 35 2.95 -0.73 -28.59
N GLY A 36 1.73 -1.01 -28.14
CA GLY A 36 0.87 -0.02 -27.47
C GLY A 36 1.42 0.42 -26.10
N ILE A 37 2.03 -0.51 -25.35
CA ILE A 37 2.75 -0.19 -24.10
C ILE A 37 3.95 0.72 -24.41
N ASP A 38 4.77 0.35 -25.39
CA ASP A 38 5.93 1.13 -25.81
C ASP A 38 5.53 2.55 -26.26
N ALA A 39 4.42 2.67 -26.98
CA ALA A 39 3.87 3.97 -27.40
C ALA A 39 3.42 4.82 -26.19
N ALA A 40 2.78 4.21 -25.19
CA ALA A 40 2.39 4.91 -23.96
C ALA A 40 3.61 5.39 -23.16
N ILE A 41 4.65 4.55 -23.06
CA ILE A 41 5.94 4.88 -22.43
C ILE A 41 6.63 6.04 -23.17
N ALA A 42 6.72 5.96 -24.50
CA ALA A 42 7.31 7.01 -25.32
C ALA A 42 6.55 8.34 -25.18
N SER A 43 5.22 8.30 -25.08
CA SER A 43 4.38 9.48 -24.82
C SER A 43 4.70 10.12 -23.46
N ALA A 44 4.82 9.30 -22.40
CA ALA A 44 5.19 9.77 -21.08
C ALA A 44 6.60 10.41 -21.06
N HIS A 45 7.59 9.77 -21.69
CA HIS A 45 8.94 10.33 -21.81
C HIS A 45 8.95 11.65 -22.58
N LYS A 46 8.14 11.77 -23.64
CA LYS A 46 8.02 13.02 -24.41
C LYS A 46 7.40 14.15 -23.58
N ALA A 47 6.46 13.85 -22.68
CA ALA A 47 5.81 14.83 -21.82
C ALA A 47 6.69 15.24 -20.62
N PHE A 48 7.55 14.34 -20.14
CA PHE A 48 8.31 14.53 -18.90
C PHE A 48 9.17 15.81 -18.86
N PRO A 49 9.92 16.22 -19.90
CA PRO A 49 10.72 17.46 -19.85
C PRO A 49 9.90 18.72 -19.56
N ALA A 50 8.70 18.83 -20.14
CA ALA A 50 7.80 19.96 -19.86
C ALA A 50 7.19 19.87 -18.46
N TRP A 51 6.84 18.65 -18.03
CA TRP A 51 6.29 18.41 -16.69
C TRP A 51 7.30 18.67 -15.57
N SER A 52 8.54 18.21 -15.72
CA SER A 52 9.59 18.40 -14.70
C SER A 52 9.96 19.87 -14.52
N ALA A 53 9.87 20.66 -15.60
CA ALA A 53 10.04 22.12 -15.58
C ALA A 53 8.82 22.90 -15.08
N THR A 54 7.65 22.25 -14.89
CA THR A 54 6.46 22.91 -14.37
C THR A 54 6.70 23.38 -12.93
N PRO A 55 6.42 24.66 -12.59
CA PRO A 55 6.64 25.20 -11.25
C PRO A 55 5.98 24.34 -10.16
N PRO A 56 6.64 24.14 -8.99
CA PRO A 56 6.11 23.29 -7.93
C PRO A 56 4.68 23.65 -7.52
N ILE A 57 4.38 24.94 -7.39
CA ILE A 57 3.03 25.41 -7.02
C ILE A 57 1.96 25.06 -8.08
N GLU A 58 2.32 24.99 -9.35
CA GLU A 58 1.41 24.60 -10.42
C GLU A 58 1.16 23.09 -10.40
N ARG A 59 2.20 22.29 -10.17
CA ARG A 59 2.05 20.83 -9.97
C ARG A 59 1.17 20.52 -8.76
N ALA A 60 1.36 21.24 -7.65
CA ALA A 60 0.54 21.12 -6.46
C ALA A 60 -0.94 21.39 -6.76
N ARG A 61 -1.26 22.46 -7.52
CA ARG A 61 -2.65 22.75 -7.93
C ARG A 61 -3.28 21.64 -8.77
N ILE A 62 -2.50 20.98 -9.62
CA ILE A 62 -2.99 19.86 -10.44
C ILE A 62 -3.35 18.66 -9.54
N LEU A 63 -2.49 18.32 -8.58
CA LEU A 63 -2.73 17.25 -7.62
C LEU A 63 -3.94 17.56 -6.73
N GLN A 64 -4.06 18.79 -6.22
CA GLN A 64 -5.22 19.25 -5.46
C GLN A 64 -6.52 19.15 -6.26
N ARG A 65 -6.49 19.52 -7.54
CA ARG A 65 -7.65 19.37 -8.42
C ARG A 65 -8.03 17.90 -8.62
N ALA A 66 -7.05 17.00 -8.75
CA ALA A 66 -7.30 15.57 -8.86
C ALA A 66 -7.93 15.01 -7.57
N ALA A 67 -7.41 15.38 -6.40
CA ALA A 67 -7.99 15.01 -5.10
C ALA A 67 -9.45 15.49 -4.96
N ALA A 68 -9.74 16.74 -5.35
CA ALA A 68 -11.10 17.27 -5.34
C ALA A 68 -12.05 16.48 -6.26
N ILE A 69 -11.58 16.00 -7.42
CA ILE A 69 -12.38 15.17 -8.33
C ILE A 69 -12.65 13.79 -7.70
N LEU A 70 -11.64 13.16 -7.07
CA LEU A 70 -11.81 11.88 -6.39
C LEU A 70 -12.87 11.99 -5.29
N ARG A 71 -12.76 13.01 -4.42
CA ARG A 71 -13.75 13.24 -3.35
C ARG A 71 -15.15 13.53 -3.89
N ALA A 72 -15.26 14.38 -4.91
CA ALA A 72 -16.55 14.70 -5.52
C ALA A 72 -17.23 13.47 -6.17
N ARG A 73 -16.46 12.43 -6.50
CA ARG A 73 -16.95 11.19 -7.13
C ARG A 73 -16.79 9.96 -6.24
N ASN A 74 -16.57 10.14 -4.94
CA ASN A 74 -16.20 9.07 -4.01
C ASN A 74 -17.12 7.86 -4.13
N ASP A 75 -18.41 8.04 -3.89
CA ASP A 75 -19.40 6.95 -3.92
C ASP A 75 -19.51 6.28 -5.29
N GLN A 76 -19.35 7.05 -6.37
CA GLN A 76 -19.40 6.49 -7.73
C GLN A 76 -18.20 5.58 -7.97
N LEU A 77 -16.99 6.05 -7.64
CA LEU A 77 -15.76 5.29 -7.81
C LEU A 77 -15.72 4.07 -6.87
N ALA A 78 -16.14 4.24 -5.61
CA ALA A 78 -16.21 3.16 -4.63
C ALA A 78 -17.19 2.04 -5.04
N ARG A 79 -18.34 2.38 -5.66
CA ARG A 79 -19.25 1.36 -6.20
C ARG A 79 -18.67 0.58 -7.36
N ILE A 80 -17.89 1.24 -8.22
CA ILE A 80 -17.17 0.59 -9.32
C ILE A 80 -16.14 -0.37 -8.73
N GLU A 81 -15.32 0.10 -7.79
CA GLU A 81 -14.31 -0.71 -7.11
C GLU A 81 -14.91 -1.92 -6.39
N THR A 82 -16.00 -1.73 -5.63
CA THR A 82 -16.73 -2.82 -4.97
C THR A 82 -17.27 -3.84 -5.97
N SER A 83 -17.80 -3.38 -7.11
CA SER A 83 -18.34 -4.28 -8.12
C SER A 83 -17.26 -5.09 -8.83
N ASP A 84 -16.07 -4.50 -9.01
CA ASP A 84 -14.94 -5.13 -9.69
C ASP A 84 -14.16 -6.09 -8.77
N THR A 85 -13.95 -5.71 -7.50
CA THR A 85 -13.10 -6.45 -6.56
C THR A 85 -13.87 -7.33 -5.57
N GLY A 86 -15.16 -7.06 -5.35
CA GLY A 86 -15.96 -7.72 -4.32
C GLY A 86 -15.76 -7.18 -2.91
N LYS A 87 -14.92 -6.15 -2.71
CA LYS A 87 -14.73 -5.51 -1.41
C LYS A 87 -16.03 -4.90 -0.88
N PRO A 88 -16.31 -4.99 0.44
CA PRO A 88 -17.46 -4.33 1.04
C PRO A 88 -17.48 -2.84 0.70
N PHE A 89 -18.66 -2.31 0.35
CA PHE A 89 -18.80 -0.88 0.03
C PHE A 89 -18.35 0.03 1.19
N SER A 90 -18.51 -0.43 2.44
CA SER A 90 -18.01 0.28 3.62
C SER A 90 -16.50 0.48 3.61
N GLU A 91 -15.72 -0.41 2.99
CA GLU A 91 -14.26 -0.29 2.87
C GLU A 91 -13.90 0.63 1.69
N THR A 92 -14.44 0.36 0.49
CA THR A 92 -14.08 1.13 -0.72
C THR A 92 -14.49 2.59 -0.64
N SER A 93 -15.62 2.90 0.04
CA SER A 93 -16.12 4.27 0.20
C SER A 93 -15.42 5.08 1.29
N THR A 94 -14.74 4.42 2.23
CA THR A 94 -14.08 5.09 3.36
C THR A 94 -12.56 5.05 3.26
N VAL A 95 -12.01 4.04 2.60
CA VAL A 95 -10.56 3.81 2.49
C VAL A 95 -10.08 4.10 1.07
N ASP A 96 -10.46 3.29 0.07
CA ASP A 96 -9.76 3.28 -1.23
C ASP A 96 -9.72 4.66 -1.92
N VAL A 97 -10.87 5.27 -2.20
CA VAL A 97 -10.93 6.54 -2.95
C VAL A 97 -10.50 7.73 -2.08
N VAL A 98 -10.85 7.70 -0.80
CA VAL A 98 -10.54 8.76 0.16
C VAL A 98 -9.02 8.82 0.40
N THR A 99 -8.39 7.67 0.66
CA THR A 99 -6.93 7.57 0.84
C THR A 99 -6.19 7.99 -0.42
N GLY A 100 -6.69 7.61 -1.60
CA GLY A 100 -6.14 8.11 -2.87
C GLY A 100 -6.18 9.64 -2.98
N ALA A 101 -7.24 10.28 -2.49
CA ALA A 101 -7.31 11.75 -2.44
C ALA A 101 -6.33 12.33 -1.40
N ASP A 102 -6.25 11.74 -0.22
CA ASP A 102 -5.35 12.19 0.86
C ASP A 102 -3.89 12.11 0.45
N VAL A 103 -3.49 11.04 -0.25
CA VAL A 103 -2.14 10.88 -0.81
C VAL A 103 -1.83 11.97 -1.84
N LEU A 104 -2.78 12.29 -2.72
CA LEU A 104 -2.60 13.38 -3.69
C LEU A 104 -2.44 14.74 -3.00
N GLU A 105 -3.20 15.01 -1.94
CA GLU A 105 -3.08 16.24 -1.16
C GLU A 105 -1.76 16.29 -0.39
N TYR A 106 -1.31 15.18 0.19
CA TYR A 106 -0.01 15.06 0.84
C TYR A 106 1.11 15.43 -0.14
N PHE A 107 1.15 14.80 -1.33
CA PHE A 107 2.15 15.12 -2.34
C PHE A 107 2.02 16.55 -2.89
N ALA A 108 0.79 17.07 -2.99
CA ALA A 108 0.59 18.47 -3.39
C ALA A 108 1.20 19.45 -2.38
N ASN A 109 0.97 19.22 -1.08
CA ASN A 109 1.51 20.03 0.00
C ASN A 109 3.04 19.87 0.09
N LEU A 110 3.55 18.66 -0.10
CA LEU A 110 4.98 18.37 -0.13
C LEU A 110 5.69 19.13 -1.26
N VAL A 111 5.13 19.10 -2.47
CA VAL A 111 5.67 19.82 -3.63
C VAL A 111 5.50 21.33 -3.47
N GLY A 112 4.36 21.79 -2.95
CA GLY A 112 4.06 23.22 -2.75
C GLY A 112 4.87 23.87 -1.61
N GLY A 113 5.23 23.10 -0.58
CA GLY A 113 5.95 23.55 0.61
C GLY A 113 7.47 23.62 0.45
N GLY A 114 8.03 23.32 -0.72
CA GLY A 114 9.47 23.39 -0.98
C GLY A 114 10.21 22.04 -0.94
N GLY A 115 9.49 20.92 -0.90
CA GLY A 115 10.06 19.56 -0.95
C GLY A 115 10.37 18.96 0.42
N MET A 116 11.20 17.91 0.42
CA MET A 116 11.57 17.15 1.60
C MET A 116 12.97 17.54 2.11
N ASN A 117 13.15 17.56 3.43
CA ASN A 117 14.48 17.71 4.04
C ASN A 117 15.34 16.48 3.71
N GLY A 118 16.56 16.68 3.19
CA GLY A 118 17.50 15.61 2.83
C GLY A 118 18.19 15.84 1.47
N GLU A 119 19.17 15.00 1.14
CA GLU A 119 19.83 15.01 -0.18
C GLU A 119 19.18 13.97 -1.10
N THR A 120 18.66 14.42 -2.25
CA THR A 120 18.14 13.51 -3.29
C THR A 120 19.28 13.04 -4.18
N ALA A 121 19.48 11.72 -4.29
CA ALA A 121 20.35 11.14 -5.29
C ALA A 121 19.55 10.80 -6.55
N GLN A 122 19.91 11.41 -7.68
CA GLN A 122 19.35 11.01 -8.97
C GLN A 122 20.10 9.75 -9.45
N LEU A 123 19.37 8.63 -9.55
CA LEU A 123 19.94 7.40 -10.11
C LEU A 123 20.31 7.61 -11.58
N ARG A 124 21.37 6.92 -12.04
CA ARG A 124 21.78 6.95 -13.45
C ARG A 124 20.64 6.42 -14.35
N PRO A 125 20.47 6.93 -15.59
CA PRO A 125 19.39 6.50 -16.49
C PRO A 125 19.34 5.00 -16.79
N ASP A 126 20.46 4.28 -16.62
CA ASP A 126 20.63 2.84 -16.86
C ASP A 126 20.51 1.98 -15.60
N ALA A 127 20.33 2.60 -14.43
CA ALA A 127 20.33 1.90 -13.14
C ALA A 127 19.10 1.00 -12.92
N LEU A 128 18.08 1.12 -13.77
CA LEU A 128 16.82 0.38 -13.66
C LEU A 128 16.60 -0.52 -14.88
N PRO A 129 16.03 -1.73 -14.68
CA PRO A 129 15.46 -2.49 -15.78
C PRO A 129 14.45 -1.62 -16.52
N LYS A 130 14.48 -1.61 -17.87
CA LYS A 130 13.66 -0.77 -18.77
C LYS A 130 12.13 -0.90 -18.61
N ARG A 131 11.64 -1.65 -17.62
CA ARG A 131 10.24 -2.08 -17.47
C ARG A 131 9.52 -1.50 -16.25
N LEU A 132 10.18 -0.71 -15.40
CA LEU A 132 9.55 -0.07 -14.24
C LEU A 132 9.06 1.34 -14.60
N LEU A 133 7.75 1.55 -14.51
CA LEU A 133 7.10 2.86 -14.66
C LEU A 133 7.20 3.62 -13.33
N GLY A 134 8.06 4.63 -13.27
CA GLY A 134 8.20 5.52 -12.11
C GLY A 134 9.65 5.91 -11.86
N THR A 135 9.89 7.20 -11.63
CA THR A 135 11.20 7.67 -11.15
C THR A 135 11.29 7.34 -9.66
N PHE A 136 12.13 6.37 -9.29
CA PHE A 136 12.44 6.09 -7.89
C PHE A 136 13.20 7.29 -7.31
N THR A 137 12.78 7.75 -6.14
CA THR A 137 13.52 8.78 -5.41
C THR A 137 14.27 8.14 -4.27
N VAL A 138 15.60 8.23 -4.29
CA VAL A 138 16.45 7.72 -3.22
C VAL A 138 16.98 8.91 -2.43
N PHE A 139 16.67 8.94 -1.14
CA PHE A 139 17.30 9.85 -0.20
C PHE A 139 18.45 9.16 0.50
N THR A 140 19.60 9.82 0.48
CA THR A 140 20.79 9.39 1.22
C THR A 140 21.11 10.42 2.30
N ASN A 141 22.02 10.08 3.22
CA ASN A 141 22.41 10.94 4.34
C ASN A 141 21.21 11.36 5.23
N CYS A 142 20.22 10.48 5.36
CA CYS A 142 19.06 10.76 6.20
C CYS A 142 19.38 10.60 7.68
N THR A 143 18.78 11.45 8.52
CA THR A 143 18.83 11.35 9.98
C THR A 143 17.48 10.92 10.54
N ASP A 144 17.49 10.33 11.74
CA ASP A 144 16.31 9.70 12.36
C ASP A 144 15.16 10.69 12.64
N ASP A 145 15.41 12.00 12.65
CA ASP A 145 14.43 13.07 12.90
C ASP A 145 13.83 13.67 11.63
N MET A 146 14.35 13.31 10.45
CA MET A 146 13.80 13.82 9.19
C MET A 146 12.39 13.26 8.95
N LYS A 147 11.49 14.13 8.45
CA LYS A 147 10.12 13.73 8.08
C LYS A 147 10.09 12.55 7.11
N ILE A 148 11.01 12.49 6.15
CA ILE A 148 11.12 11.38 5.18
C ILE A 148 11.50 10.02 5.78
N VAL A 149 11.92 10.00 7.05
CA VAL A 149 12.24 8.80 7.81
C VAL A 149 11.11 8.44 8.76
N ARG A 150 10.35 9.43 9.23
CA ARG A 150 9.29 9.28 10.24
C ARG A 150 7.91 9.09 9.65
N GLU A 151 7.60 9.81 8.59
CA GLU A 151 6.27 9.86 7.99
C GLU A 151 6.18 8.87 6.82
N GLU A 152 5.02 8.24 6.70
CA GLU A 152 4.75 7.29 5.63
C GLU A 152 4.46 8.03 4.32
N ILE A 153 5.36 7.91 3.34
CA ILE A 153 5.28 8.67 2.07
C ILE A 153 4.28 8.04 1.08
N PHE A 154 4.05 6.72 1.15
CA PHE A 154 3.15 5.97 0.25
C PHE A 154 3.46 6.10 -1.26
N GLY A 155 4.70 6.46 -1.61
CA GLY A 155 5.18 6.61 -3.00
C GLY A 155 6.49 5.85 -3.26
N PRO A 156 7.01 5.87 -4.50
CA PRO A 156 8.26 5.19 -4.88
C PRO A 156 9.50 5.95 -4.36
N VAL A 157 9.57 6.13 -3.04
CA VAL A 157 10.61 6.87 -2.32
C VAL A 157 11.22 5.96 -1.27
N ILE A 158 12.54 5.91 -1.20
CA ILE A 158 13.28 5.17 -0.17
C ILE A 158 14.27 6.11 0.53
N SER A 159 14.34 6.00 1.86
CA SER A 159 15.31 6.69 2.71
C SER A 159 16.37 5.69 3.17
N ILE A 160 17.65 5.96 2.88
CA ILE A 160 18.77 5.11 3.27
C ILE A 160 19.50 5.71 4.46
N LEU A 161 19.62 4.91 5.53
CA LEU A 161 20.33 5.27 6.74
C LEU A 161 21.41 4.23 7.05
N SER A 162 22.61 4.68 7.39
CA SER A 162 23.73 3.83 7.82
C SER A 162 23.74 3.66 9.33
N TYR A 163 24.17 2.50 9.81
CA TYR A 163 24.36 2.19 11.23
C TYR A 163 25.74 1.55 11.45
N LYS A 164 26.22 1.51 12.69
CA LYS A 164 27.51 0.90 13.05
C LYS A 164 27.38 -0.40 13.82
N THR A 165 26.33 -0.56 14.63
CA THR A 165 26.12 -1.76 15.45
C THR A 165 24.72 -2.32 15.31
N ILE A 166 24.55 -3.59 15.66
CA ILE A 166 23.25 -4.27 15.63
C ILE A 166 22.29 -3.65 16.65
N ASP A 167 22.76 -3.36 17.86
CA ASP A 167 21.93 -2.73 18.89
C ASP A 167 21.44 -1.34 18.45
N GLU A 168 22.30 -0.58 17.74
CA GLU A 168 21.93 0.71 17.19
C GLU A 168 20.81 0.58 16.15
N VAL A 169 20.94 -0.33 15.17
CA VAL A 169 19.94 -0.48 14.11
C VAL A 169 18.62 -1.05 14.64
N VAL A 170 18.65 -1.97 15.61
CA VAL A 170 17.43 -2.46 16.27
C VAL A 170 16.71 -1.32 16.98
N ARG A 171 17.43 -0.54 17.80
CA ARG A 171 16.85 0.62 18.49
C ARG A 171 16.27 1.63 17.50
N ARG A 172 16.95 1.89 16.38
CA ARG A 172 16.50 2.84 15.35
C ARG A 172 15.28 2.31 14.60
N ALA A 173 15.27 1.04 14.21
CA ALA A 173 14.15 0.40 13.53
C ALA A 173 12.88 0.38 14.40
N ASN A 174 13.01 0.22 15.72
CA ASN A 174 11.87 0.25 16.64
C ASN A 174 11.45 1.68 17.03
N ASN A 175 12.25 2.71 16.75
CA ASN A 175 11.95 4.11 17.07
C ASN A 175 10.95 4.71 16.06
N THR A 176 9.75 4.17 16.04
CA THR A 176 8.62 4.60 15.22
C THR A 176 7.31 4.18 15.90
N ASP A 177 6.24 4.92 15.62
CA ASP A 177 4.90 4.67 16.16
C ASP A 177 4.17 3.53 15.43
N VAL A 178 4.70 3.11 14.28
CA VAL A 178 4.18 2.02 13.45
C VAL A 178 5.03 0.75 13.56
N GLY A 179 4.46 -0.40 13.23
CA GLY A 179 5.09 -1.71 13.37
C GLY A 179 4.47 -2.75 12.43
N LEU A 180 4.22 -2.38 11.17
CA LEU A 180 3.59 -3.30 10.22
C LEU A 180 4.55 -4.43 9.82
N ALA A 181 5.69 -4.05 9.24
CA ALA A 181 6.59 -5.02 8.65
C ALA A 181 8.07 -4.62 8.74
N ALA A 182 8.95 -5.61 8.83
CA ALA A 182 10.40 -5.42 8.82
C ALA A 182 11.13 -6.58 8.14
N GLY A 183 12.38 -6.39 7.74
CA GLY A 183 13.15 -7.44 7.08
C GLY A 183 14.64 -7.32 7.33
N VAL A 184 15.31 -8.48 7.42
CA VAL A 184 16.75 -8.57 7.67
C VAL A 184 17.41 -9.36 6.54
N PHE A 185 18.43 -8.77 5.93
CA PHE A 185 19.21 -9.39 4.87
C PHE A 185 20.63 -9.66 5.37
N THR A 186 21.01 -10.94 5.45
CA THR A 186 22.33 -11.37 5.92
C THR A 186 22.62 -12.82 5.53
N LYS A 187 23.90 -13.17 5.43
CA LYS A 187 24.34 -14.57 5.27
C LYS A 187 24.32 -15.34 6.59
N ASP A 188 24.36 -14.66 7.73
CA ASP A 188 24.32 -15.28 9.06
C ASP A 188 22.87 -15.40 9.55
N ILE A 189 22.31 -16.61 9.43
CA ILE A 189 20.93 -16.90 9.84
C ILE A 189 20.74 -16.81 11.35
N ASN A 190 21.76 -17.09 12.16
CA ASN A 190 21.66 -16.94 13.61
C ASN A 190 21.55 -15.45 13.98
N LEU A 191 22.33 -14.60 13.30
CA LEU A 191 22.19 -13.16 13.44
C LEU A 191 20.81 -12.69 12.98
N ALA A 192 20.30 -13.19 11.85
CA ALA A 192 18.98 -12.84 11.36
C ALA A 192 17.89 -13.12 12.40
N HIS A 193 17.88 -14.33 12.99
CA HIS A 193 16.93 -14.68 14.04
C HIS A 193 17.07 -13.79 15.29
N LYS A 194 18.29 -13.47 15.71
CA LYS A 194 18.53 -12.56 16.84
C LYS A 194 17.99 -11.16 16.58
N VAL A 195 18.17 -10.63 15.37
CA VAL A 195 17.67 -9.30 15.01
C VAL A 195 16.15 -9.31 14.91
N ILE A 196 15.58 -10.25 14.16
CA ILE A 196 14.12 -10.36 13.97
C ILE A 196 13.38 -10.48 15.30
N ALA A 197 13.89 -11.27 16.25
CA ALA A 197 13.27 -11.42 17.57
C ALA A 197 13.19 -10.12 18.39
N GLN A 198 13.99 -9.10 18.03
CA GLN A 198 14.02 -7.80 18.70
C GLN A 198 13.24 -6.71 17.94
N LEU A 199 12.83 -6.96 16.70
CA LEU A 199 12.09 -5.97 15.91
C LEU A 199 10.61 -5.95 16.33
N GLU A 200 10.09 -4.75 16.54
CA GLU A 200 8.69 -4.53 16.92
C GLU A 200 7.82 -4.38 15.68
N ALA A 201 7.76 -5.43 14.87
CA ALA A 201 6.93 -5.50 13.67
C ALA A 201 6.17 -6.83 13.62
N GLY A 202 4.90 -6.79 13.21
CA GLY A 202 4.08 -8.00 13.20
C GLY A 202 4.32 -8.92 12.00
N ILE A 203 4.93 -8.40 10.92
CA ILE A 203 5.37 -9.18 9.76
C ILE A 203 6.88 -9.05 9.62
N THR A 204 7.60 -10.16 9.53
CA THR A 204 9.06 -10.13 9.41
C THR A 204 9.59 -11.07 8.35
N TRP A 205 10.58 -10.61 7.58
CA TRP A 205 11.27 -11.43 6.58
C TRP A 205 12.76 -11.57 6.83
N VAL A 206 13.32 -12.72 6.45
CA VAL A 206 14.77 -12.94 6.37
C VAL A 206 15.12 -13.27 4.93
N ASN A 207 16.01 -12.48 4.33
CA ASN A 207 16.51 -12.68 2.95
C ASN A 207 15.43 -12.72 1.85
N THR A 208 14.24 -12.15 2.12
CA THR A 208 13.14 -11.94 1.16
C THR A 208 12.38 -10.67 1.56
N TRP A 209 11.43 -10.22 0.74
CA TRP A 209 10.58 -9.07 1.04
C TRP A 209 9.23 -9.17 0.34
N GLY A 210 8.14 -8.94 1.07
CA GLY A 210 6.78 -8.83 0.54
C GLY A 210 6.03 -10.15 0.36
N GLU A 211 6.70 -11.29 0.30
CA GLU A 211 6.04 -12.60 0.19
C GLU A 211 5.28 -12.96 1.47
N SER A 212 3.97 -13.18 1.37
CA SER A 212 3.11 -13.56 2.51
C SER A 212 2.15 -14.67 2.11
N PRO A 213 2.53 -15.95 2.24
CA PRO A 213 1.64 -17.08 1.96
C PRO A 213 0.36 -17.02 2.79
N ALA A 214 -0.76 -17.56 2.27
CA ALA A 214 -2.06 -17.50 2.96
C ALA A 214 -2.05 -18.19 4.33
N GLU A 215 -1.13 -19.12 4.56
CA GLU A 215 -0.92 -19.80 5.83
C GLU A 215 -0.21 -18.95 6.88
N MET A 216 0.48 -17.89 6.48
CA MET A 216 1.16 -16.95 7.38
C MET A 216 0.14 -15.92 7.86
N SER A 217 -0.07 -15.83 9.17
CA SER A 217 -0.84 -14.72 9.73
C SER A 217 -0.07 -13.41 9.54
N VAL A 218 -0.75 -12.38 9.08
CA VAL A 218 -0.18 -11.05 8.86
C VAL A 218 -0.98 -10.02 9.64
N GLY A 219 -0.31 -9.13 10.34
CA GLY A 219 -0.94 -8.07 11.12
C GLY A 219 0.11 -7.15 11.69
N GLY A 220 -0.23 -5.88 11.88
CA GLY A 220 0.70 -4.88 12.40
C GLY A 220 0.76 -4.86 13.92
N TRP A 221 1.88 -4.34 14.45
CA TRP A 221 2.03 -3.95 15.85
C TRP A 221 1.89 -2.43 15.99
N LYS A 222 1.77 -1.94 17.23
CA LYS A 222 1.63 -0.51 17.55
C LYS A 222 0.44 0.12 16.83
N GLN A 223 0.62 1.26 16.15
CA GLN A 223 -0.44 1.91 15.38
C GLN A 223 -0.73 1.23 14.04
N SER A 224 0.00 0.18 13.66
CA SER A 224 -0.20 -0.50 12.36
C SER A 224 -1.36 -1.49 12.31
N GLY A 225 -2.07 -1.71 13.41
CA GLY A 225 -3.32 -2.48 13.38
C GLY A 225 -3.60 -3.28 14.65
N VAL A 226 -4.78 -3.91 14.66
CA VAL A 226 -5.23 -4.83 15.71
C VAL A 226 -5.80 -6.08 15.06
N GLY A 227 -5.40 -7.25 15.56
CA GLY A 227 -5.77 -8.53 14.97
C GLY A 227 -4.81 -8.96 13.86
N VAL A 228 -5.19 -10.00 13.13
CA VAL A 228 -4.42 -10.54 12.01
C VAL A 228 -5.36 -10.95 10.87
N GLU A 229 -4.84 -10.89 9.66
CA GLU A 229 -5.39 -11.52 8.47
C GLU A 229 -4.63 -12.81 8.17
N ASN A 230 -5.15 -13.63 7.26
CA ASN A 230 -4.55 -14.91 6.86
C ASN A 230 -4.29 -15.84 8.06
N GLY A 231 -3.50 -16.89 7.83
CA GLY A 231 -3.03 -17.76 8.90
C GLY A 231 -3.63 -19.15 8.90
N LYS A 232 -2.80 -20.12 9.30
CA LYS A 232 -3.25 -21.47 9.63
C LYS A 232 -4.30 -21.46 10.73
N ASN A 233 -5.10 -22.53 10.77
CA ASN A 233 -6.11 -22.77 11.79
C ASN A 233 -7.13 -21.64 11.93
N LYS A 234 -7.51 -21.01 10.80
CA LYS A 234 -8.58 -20.02 10.73
C LYS A 234 -8.30 -18.73 11.49
N LYS A 235 -7.04 -18.41 11.83
CA LYS A 235 -6.72 -17.26 12.69
C LYS A 235 -7.24 -15.92 12.15
N GLY A 236 -7.09 -15.65 10.85
CA GLY A 236 -7.71 -14.48 10.22
C GLY A 236 -9.23 -14.59 10.04
N LEU A 237 -9.78 -15.81 9.93
CA LEU A 237 -11.23 -16.02 9.84
C LEU A 237 -11.93 -15.78 11.18
N GLU A 238 -11.22 -15.85 12.31
CA GLU A 238 -11.78 -15.56 13.64
C GLU A 238 -12.35 -14.15 13.74
N ALA A 239 -11.78 -13.20 13.00
CA ALA A 239 -12.29 -11.82 12.91
C ALA A 239 -13.67 -11.72 12.24
N TRP A 240 -14.07 -12.74 11.46
CA TRP A 240 -15.29 -12.76 10.66
C TRP A 240 -16.37 -13.70 11.20
N ILE A 241 -16.09 -14.42 12.30
CA ILE A 241 -17.05 -15.34 12.93
C ILE A 241 -17.48 -14.82 14.31
N ARG A 242 -18.67 -15.22 14.76
CA ARG A 242 -19.14 -14.99 16.13
C ARG A 242 -19.33 -16.32 16.83
N ASN A 243 -18.65 -16.50 17.95
CA ASN A 243 -18.78 -17.70 18.77
C ASN A 243 -20.06 -17.63 19.61
N LYS A 244 -20.82 -18.73 19.62
CA LYS A 244 -21.97 -18.93 20.52
C LYS A 244 -21.71 -20.21 21.32
N SER A 245 -21.56 -20.04 22.63
CA SER A 245 -21.42 -21.17 23.56
C SER A 245 -22.80 -21.57 24.09
N THR A 246 -23.24 -22.78 23.77
CA THR A 246 -24.50 -23.35 24.29
C THR A 246 -24.17 -24.61 25.08
N LEU A 247 -24.40 -24.58 26.39
CA LEU A 247 -24.35 -25.77 27.24
C LEU A 247 -25.73 -26.44 27.23
N VAL A 248 -25.78 -27.73 26.92
CA VAL A 248 -27.01 -28.53 26.98
C VAL A 248 -26.89 -29.53 28.11
N GLU A 249 -27.67 -29.33 29.17
CA GLU A 249 -27.81 -30.25 30.30
C GLU A 249 -29.05 -31.13 30.10
N MET A 250 -28.86 -32.45 30.11
CA MET A 250 -29.91 -33.44 29.80
C MET A 250 -30.36 -34.24 31.03
N GLY A 251 -29.79 -33.99 32.21
CA GLY A 251 -30.10 -34.69 33.46
C GLY A 251 -31.45 -34.35 34.09
N GLY A 252 -32.25 -33.47 33.47
CA GLY A 252 -33.62 -33.15 33.92
C GLY A 252 -33.73 -32.33 35.21
N ALA A 253 -32.61 -31.95 35.81
CA ALA A 253 -32.56 -31.12 37.00
C ALA A 253 -31.63 -29.91 36.77
N VAL A 254 -32.06 -28.73 37.25
CA VAL A 254 -31.22 -27.52 37.26
C VAL A 254 -30.65 -27.39 38.68
N PRO A 255 -29.35 -27.67 38.90
CA PRO A 255 -28.78 -27.76 40.24
C PRO A 255 -28.70 -26.41 40.98
N THR A 256 -28.80 -25.28 40.27
CA THR A 256 -28.86 -23.94 40.86
C THR A 256 -29.65 -22.99 39.97
N VAL A 257 -30.51 -22.17 40.59
CA VAL A 257 -31.25 -21.08 39.91
C VAL A 257 -30.39 -19.82 39.70
N PHE A 258 -29.23 -19.76 40.34
CA PHE A 258 -28.30 -18.64 40.19
C PHE A 258 -27.30 -18.90 39.08
N ALA A 259 -27.13 -17.91 38.20
CA ALA A 259 -26.05 -17.92 37.21
C ALA A 259 -24.69 -17.98 37.93
N LYS A 260 -23.85 -18.94 37.55
CA LYS A 260 -22.43 -18.92 37.94
C LYS A 260 -21.70 -17.96 37.00
N LEU A 261 -20.95 -17.02 37.58
CA LEU A 261 -20.02 -16.14 36.88
C LEU A 261 -18.83 -16.95 36.34
#